data_AF-W9IK14-F1
#
_entry.id   AF-W9IK14-F1
#
_cell.length_a   1.000
_cell.length_b   1.000
_cell.length_c   1.000
_cell.angle_alpha   90.00
_cell.angle_beta   90.00
_cell.angle_gamma   90.00
#
_symmetry.space_group_name_H-M   'P 1'
#
loop_
_entity.id
_entity.type
_entity.pdbx_description
1 polymer ?
#
loop_
_entity_poly.entity_id
_entity_poly.type
_entity_poly.pdbx_seq_one_letter_code
_entity_poly.pdbx_strand_id
1 'polypeptide(L)'
;MPRLPPLNKLPLAARKNLRDEWQNSQADFEQRLSKAMGVDWKIDIDALAVVPYGAAGSWAREIPGSMIANYVEEAVRELKNNPKCRNEINKLASAHVLTMDFTADGKLAIVFGADRLGSNTRDAFWHKNLEKGISLAPTTDALSFYARKGIREDYEPDIASLQSDLKDILHRDITLHPHFEEVYEKLKQTKDGTDFGHYLGAFILNYFRGLVSTLKRRKFDSDDMLQEALNEAMEKGDVHFRILDTVAGSSGEAAIKDGKLYL
;
A
#
# COMPACT_ATOMS: atom_id res chain seq x y z
N MET A 1 -8.33 21.82 -13.14
CA MET A 1 -8.06 23.22 -13.58
C MET A 1 -7.08 23.17 -14.74
N PRO A 2 -7.16 24.08 -15.72
CA PRO A 2 -6.17 24.15 -16.79
C PRO A 2 -4.79 24.52 -16.23
N ARG A 3 -3.73 23.95 -16.82
CA ARG A 3 -2.35 24.24 -16.47
C ARG A 3 -2.03 25.72 -16.76
N LEU A 4 -1.42 26.43 -15.82
CA LEU A 4 -0.89 27.78 -16.05
C LEU A 4 0.29 27.71 -17.02
N PRO A 5 0.45 28.70 -17.92
CA PRO A 5 1.60 28.74 -18.82
C PRO A 5 2.90 28.92 -18.02
N PRO A 6 3.99 28.21 -18.37
CA PRO A 6 5.30 28.43 -17.78
C PRO A 6 5.78 29.87 -17.97
N LEU A 7 6.61 30.35 -17.04
CA LEU A 7 7.26 31.65 -17.19
C LEU A 7 8.36 31.59 -18.24
N ASN A 8 8.48 32.63 -19.08
CA ASN A 8 9.62 32.76 -19.98
C ASN A 8 10.94 32.99 -19.21
N LYS A 9 10.86 33.65 -18.05
CA LYS A 9 12.02 34.00 -17.22
C LYS A 9 11.62 34.36 -15.80
N LEU A 10 12.45 33.98 -14.83
CA LEU A 10 12.33 34.39 -13.43
C LEU A 10 13.15 35.66 -13.11
N PRO A 11 12.72 36.46 -12.12
CA PRO A 11 13.51 37.57 -11.58
C PRO A 11 14.93 37.14 -11.18
N LEU A 12 15.89 38.07 -11.21
CA LEU A 12 17.30 37.76 -10.92
C LEU A 12 17.49 37.12 -9.53
N ALA A 13 16.83 37.67 -8.50
CA ALA A 13 16.88 37.13 -7.15
C ALA A 13 16.36 35.68 -7.08
N ALA A 14 15.22 35.41 -7.71
CA ALA A 14 14.63 34.07 -7.76
C ALA A 14 15.51 33.07 -8.53
N ARG A 15 16.14 33.48 -9.64
CA ARG A 15 17.11 32.64 -10.38
C ARG A 15 18.36 32.35 -9.57
N LYS A 16 18.87 33.34 -8.83
CA LYS A 16 20.01 33.16 -7.93
C LYS A 16 19.65 32.14 -6.84
N ASN A 17 18.49 32.29 -6.20
CA ASN A 17 18.03 31.35 -5.18
C ASN A 17 17.83 29.92 -5.74
N LEU A 18 17.28 29.75 -6.94
CA LEU A 18 17.20 28.44 -7.61
C LEU A 18 18.57 27.80 -7.81
N ARG A 19 19.55 28.57 -8.28
CA ARG A 19 20.91 28.07 -8.46
C ARG A 19 21.52 27.64 -7.13
N ASP A 20 21.47 28.54 -6.16
CA ASP A 20 22.20 28.41 -4.90
C ASP A 20 21.62 27.30 -4.02
N GLU A 21 20.29 27.18 -3.95
CA GLU A 21 19.59 26.30 -2.99
C GLU A 21 19.10 24.98 -3.60
N TRP A 22 18.81 24.96 -4.91
CA TRP A 22 18.25 23.79 -5.59
C TRP A 22 19.23 23.14 -6.55
N GLN A 23 19.69 23.86 -7.58
CA GLN A 23 20.47 23.27 -8.68
C GLN A 23 21.81 22.69 -8.20
N ASN A 24 22.50 23.37 -7.28
CA ASN A 24 23.77 22.89 -6.72
C ASN A 24 23.60 21.62 -5.87
N SER A 25 22.42 21.40 -5.29
CA SER A 25 22.13 20.27 -4.39
C SER A 25 21.45 19.10 -5.08
N GLN A 26 21.04 19.25 -6.34
CA GLN A 26 20.23 18.27 -7.07
C GLN A 26 20.90 16.89 -7.14
N ALA A 27 22.21 16.83 -7.38
CA ALA A 27 22.96 15.57 -7.44
C ALA A 27 22.98 14.82 -6.09
N ASP A 28 23.08 15.53 -4.96
CA ASP A 28 22.98 14.94 -3.62
C ASP A 28 21.58 14.37 -3.38
N PHE A 29 20.54 15.14 -3.73
CA PHE A 29 19.16 14.67 -3.62
C PHE A 29 18.89 13.43 -4.46
N GLU A 30 19.35 13.38 -5.72
CA GLU A 30 19.23 12.21 -6.59
C GLU A 30 19.93 10.98 -6.00
N GLN A 31 21.13 11.16 -5.45
CA GLN A 31 21.86 10.06 -4.81
C GLN A 31 21.09 9.53 -3.58
N ARG A 32 20.59 10.43 -2.73
CA ARG A 32 19.84 10.07 -1.53
C ARG A 32 18.50 9.42 -1.86
N LEU A 33 17.80 9.92 -2.88
CA LEU A 33 16.56 9.34 -3.39
C LEU A 33 16.81 7.94 -3.94
N SER A 34 17.82 7.78 -4.81
CA SER A 34 18.18 6.48 -5.39
C SER A 34 18.52 5.46 -4.30
N LYS A 35 19.29 5.87 -3.28
CA LYS A 35 19.57 5.04 -2.11
C LYS A 35 18.30 4.67 -1.33
N ALA A 36 17.38 5.61 -1.14
CA ALA A 36 16.11 5.37 -0.46
C ALA A 36 15.17 4.45 -1.26
N MET A 37 15.28 4.45 -2.59
CA MET A 37 14.44 3.64 -3.49
C MET A 37 15.09 2.33 -3.94
N GLY A 38 16.39 2.13 -3.66
CA GLY A 38 17.15 0.92 -3.98
C GLY A 38 17.47 0.73 -5.47
N VAL A 39 17.09 1.69 -6.32
CA VAL A 39 17.37 1.74 -7.76
C VAL A 39 17.70 3.18 -8.14
N ASP A 40 18.22 3.41 -9.34
CA ASP A 40 18.55 4.76 -9.80
C ASP A 40 17.28 5.59 -10.05
N TRP A 41 17.23 6.77 -9.43
CA TRP A 41 16.15 7.75 -9.58
C TRP A 41 16.70 9.11 -9.98
N LYS A 42 15.90 9.84 -10.76
CA LYS A 42 16.19 11.21 -11.20
C LYS A 42 15.18 12.21 -10.65
N ILE A 43 15.57 13.48 -10.60
CA ILE A 43 14.66 14.56 -10.23
C ILE A 43 14.55 15.54 -11.38
N ASP A 44 13.33 15.71 -11.89
CA ASP A 44 12.99 16.52 -13.05
C ASP A 44 11.88 17.51 -12.67
N ILE A 45 12.29 18.71 -12.24
CA ILE A 45 11.38 19.76 -11.76
C ILE A 45 11.63 21.03 -12.57
N ASP A 46 10.63 21.44 -13.36
CA ASP A 46 10.65 22.70 -14.08
C ASP A 46 10.13 23.84 -13.20
N ALA A 47 11.06 24.60 -12.61
CA ALA A 47 10.72 25.77 -11.81
C ALA A 47 9.92 26.83 -12.59
N LEU A 48 10.10 26.96 -13.91
CA LEU A 48 9.35 27.93 -14.71
C LEU A 48 7.88 27.53 -14.84
N ALA A 49 7.58 26.22 -14.84
CA ALA A 49 6.22 25.70 -14.82
C ALA A 49 5.59 25.75 -13.42
N VAL A 50 6.39 25.62 -12.35
CA VAL A 50 5.89 25.56 -10.96
C VAL A 50 5.62 26.96 -10.36
N VAL A 51 6.54 27.91 -10.54
CA VAL A 51 6.45 29.25 -9.90
C VAL A 51 5.18 30.05 -10.24
N PRO A 52 4.55 29.94 -11.44
CA PRO A 52 3.26 30.58 -11.73
C PRO A 52 2.17 30.37 -10.68
N TYR A 53 2.15 29.21 -10.02
CA TYR A 53 1.14 28.83 -9.03
C TYR A 53 1.39 29.46 -7.65
N GLY A 54 2.52 30.14 -7.44
CA GLY A 54 2.80 30.86 -6.21
C GLY A 54 2.05 32.19 -6.13
N ALA A 55 1.42 32.47 -4.98
CA ALA A 55 0.85 33.78 -4.67
C ALA A 55 1.94 34.86 -4.60
N ALA A 56 1.60 36.13 -4.86
CA ALA A 56 2.54 37.23 -4.68
C ALA A 56 3.03 37.30 -3.21
N GLY A 57 4.32 37.54 -3.01
CA GLY A 57 4.96 37.54 -1.69
C GLY A 57 5.08 36.16 -1.02
N SER A 58 4.74 35.07 -1.72
CA SER A 58 4.92 33.71 -1.21
C SER A 58 6.35 33.19 -1.37
N TRP A 59 6.68 32.15 -0.60
CA TRP A 59 7.91 31.38 -0.75
C TRP A 59 8.18 31.02 -2.22
N ALA A 60 7.17 30.52 -2.92
CA ALA A 60 7.24 30.12 -4.33
C ALA A 60 7.65 31.26 -5.28
N ARG A 61 7.35 32.53 -4.95
CA ARG A 61 7.69 33.69 -5.79
C ARG A 61 9.02 34.34 -5.40
N GLU A 62 9.34 34.38 -4.12
CA GLU A 62 10.52 35.10 -3.61
C GLU A 62 11.77 34.21 -3.58
N ILE A 63 11.62 32.97 -3.11
CA ILE A 63 12.72 32.02 -2.88
C ILE A 63 12.35 30.59 -3.36
N PRO A 64 12.06 30.41 -4.67
CA PRO A 64 11.59 29.14 -5.23
C PRO A 64 12.56 27.97 -5.15
N GLY A 65 13.88 28.22 -5.16
CA GLY A 65 14.89 27.18 -4.99
C GLY A 65 14.80 26.51 -3.63
N SER A 66 14.74 27.31 -2.57
CA SER A 66 14.56 26.80 -1.21
C SER A 66 13.25 26.02 -1.06
N MET A 67 12.18 26.45 -1.75
CA MET A 67 10.89 25.75 -1.71
C MET A 67 10.98 24.36 -2.36
N ILE A 68 11.54 24.28 -3.57
CA ILE A 68 11.70 23.01 -4.30
C ILE A 68 12.60 22.07 -3.51
N ALA A 69 13.74 22.57 -3.02
CA ALA A 69 14.66 21.80 -2.20
C ALA A 69 13.96 21.22 -0.96
N ASN A 70 13.09 22.00 -0.31
CA ASN A 70 12.34 21.55 0.85
C ASN A 70 11.30 20.47 0.51
N TYR A 71 10.57 20.59 -0.61
CA TYR A 71 9.66 19.51 -1.05
C TYR A 71 10.41 18.21 -1.34
N VAL A 72 11.58 18.30 -1.97
CA VAL A 72 12.40 17.14 -2.33
C VAL A 72 13.05 16.52 -1.10
N GLU A 73 13.56 17.32 -0.15
CA GLU A 73 14.08 16.85 1.13
C GLU A 73 13.02 16.03 1.89
N GLU A 74 11.79 16.54 1.94
CA GLU A 74 10.65 15.87 2.56
C GLU A 74 10.31 14.55 1.86
N ALA A 75 10.30 14.53 0.52
CA ALA A 75 10.10 13.31 -0.26
C ALA A 75 11.17 12.25 0.06
N VAL A 76 12.45 12.64 0.01
CA VAL A 76 13.59 11.75 0.31
C VAL A 76 13.48 11.20 1.73
N ARG A 77 13.15 12.04 2.71
CA ARG A 77 13.01 11.64 4.11
C ARG A 77 11.90 10.62 4.30
N GLU A 78 10.70 10.88 3.77
CA GLU A 78 9.55 9.99 3.93
C GLU A 78 9.76 8.66 3.18
N LEU A 79 10.32 8.68 1.97
CA LEU A 79 10.62 7.46 1.21
C LEU A 79 11.69 6.60 1.90
N LYS A 80 12.69 7.24 2.53
CA LYS A 80 13.69 6.53 3.35
C LYS A 80 13.05 5.87 4.58
N ASN A 81 12.12 6.56 5.24
CA ASN A 81 11.47 6.08 6.46
C ASN A 81 10.38 5.02 6.20
N ASN A 82 9.88 4.93 4.97
CA ASN A 82 8.81 4.00 4.59
C ASN A 82 9.25 3.00 3.50
N PRO A 83 10.29 2.16 3.75
CA PRO A 83 10.82 1.25 2.73
C PRO A 83 9.79 0.21 2.26
N LYS A 84 8.73 -0.05 3.03
CA LYS A 84 7.66 -1.00 2.66
C LYS A 84 6.88 -0.57 1.40
N CYS A 85 6.82 0.72 1.08
CA CYS A 85 6.14 1.22 -0.12
C CYS A 85 7.06 1.25 -1.35
N ARG A 86 8.37 1.01 -1.19
CA ARG A 86 9.38 1.14 -2.25
C ARG A 86 9.03 0.35 -3.51
N ASN A 87 8.69 -0.93 -3.35
CA ASN A 87 8.42 -1.81 -4.49
C ASN A 87 7.19 -1.35 -5.29
N GLU A 88 6.14 -0.92 -4.58
CA GLU A 88 4.92 -0.39 -5.19
C GLU A 88 5.19 0.92 -5.94
N ILE A 89 5.97 1.81 -5.34
CA ILE A 89 6.35 3.07 -5.97
C ILE A 89 7.24 2.84 -7.20
N ASN A 90 8.27 2.00 -7.11
CA ASN A 90 9.12 1.67 -8.27
C ASN A 90 8.32 1.03 -9.41
N LYS A 91 7.30 0.21 -9.09
CA LYS A 91 6.41 -0.37 -10.09
C LYS A 91 5.54 0.68 -10.78
N LEU A 92 4.90 1.56 -10.01
CA LEU A 92 3.95 2.54 -10.53
C LEU A 92 4.64 3.73 -11.21
N ALA A 93 5.72 4.22 -10.61
CA ALA A 93 6.57 5.27 -11.15
C ALA A 93 7.76 4.66 -11.90
N SER A 94 7.44 3.87 -12.93
CA SER A 94 8.40 3.06 -13.70
C SER A 94 9.46 3.87 -14.45
N ALA A 95 9.25 5.18 -14.65
CA ALA A 95 10.28 6.08 -15.18
C ALA A 95 11.39 6.36 -14.15
N HIS A 96 11.15 6.08 -12.86
CA HIS A 96 12.03 6.40 -11.74
C HIS A 96 12.42 7.89 -11.70
N VAL A 97 11.43 8.75 -11.93
CA VAL A 97 11.58 10.21 -11.88
C VAL A 97 10.67 10.78 -10.81
N LEU A 98 11.24 11.58 -9.90
CA LEU A 98 10.50 12.50 -9.05
C LEU A 98 10.31 13.83 -9.78
N THR A 99 9.08 14.29 -9.88
CA THR A 99 8.72 15.56 -10.53
C THR A 99 7.74 16.35 -9.69
N MET A 100 7.44 17.58 -10.09
CA MET A 100 6.47 18.45 -9.44
C MET A 100 5.49 18.96 -10.50
N ASP A 101 4.39 18.23 -10.70
CA ASP A 101 3.43 18.48 -11.77
C ASP A 101 2.07 17.79 -11.50
N PHE A 102 1.04 18.18 -12.26
CA PHE A 102 -0.33 17.65 -12.21
C PHE A 102 -0.55 16.40 -13.08
N THR A 103 0.38 16.10 -13.99
CA THR A 103 0.31 14.98 -14.93
C THR A 103 1.63 14.23 -14.90
N ALA A 104 1.62 12.95 -14.56
CA ALA A 104 2.83 12.23 -14.20
C ALA A 104 2.76 10.75 -14.60
N ASP A 105 2.50 10.48 -15.88
CA ASP A 105 2.50 9.11 -16.40
C ASP A 105 3.84 8.43 -16.10
N GLY A 106 3.80 7.39 -15.28
CA GLY A 106 4.99 6.64 -14.85
C GLY A 106 6.00 7.43 -14.02
N LYS A 107 5.69 8.64 -13.54
CA LYS A 107 6.55 9.44 -12.65
C LYS A 107 5.92 9.57 -11.26
N LEU A 108 6.74 9.74 -10.24
CA LEU A 108 6.26 10.13 -8.91
C LEU A 108 6.14 11.65 -8.86
N ALA A 109 4.93 12.19 -8.72
CA ALA A 109 4.72 13.63 -8.72
C ALA A 109 4.38 14.19 -7.34
N ILE A 110 5.05 15.29 -7.01
CA ILE A 110 4.67 16.21 -5.94
C ILE A 110 3.50 17.05 -6.46
N VAL A 111 2.29 16.76 -5.98
CA VAL A 111 1.07 17.48 -6.35
C VAL A 111 0.71 18.48 -5.27
N PHE A 112 0.31 19.69 -5.68
CA PHE A 112 -0.11 20.77 -4.78
C PHE A 112 -1.40 21.42 -5.28
N GLY A 113 -2.19 21.98 -4.36
CA GLY A 113 -3.35 22.80 -4.71
C GLY A 113 -2.93 24.11 -5.38
N ALA A 114 -3.76 24.64 -6.28
CA ALA A 114 -3.44 25.84 -7.07
C ALA A 114 -3.10 27.09 -6.23
N ASP A 115 -3.57 27.14 -4.98
CA ASP A 115 -3.36 28.20 -3.99
C ASP A 115 -2.48 27.76 -2.80
N ARG A 116 -1.89 26.55 -2.87
CA ARG A 116 -1.19 25.89 -1.75
C ARG A 116 0.29 25.61 -2.01
N LEU A 117 0.83 26.06 -3.12
CA LEU A 117 2.24 25.89 -3.42
C LEU A 117 3.12 26.54 -2.34
N GLY A 118 4.06 25.77 -1.79
CA GLY A 118 4.97 26.22 -0.73
C GLY A 118 4.35 26.23 0.67
N SER A 119 3.13 25.72 0.83
CA SER A 119 2.50 25.51 2.15
C SER A 119 2.59 24.04 2.55
N ASN A 120 2.87 23.76 3.82
CA ASN A 120 2.96 22.42 4.40
C ASN A 120 3.62 21.39 3.48
N THR A 121 4.83 21.68 3.00
CA THR A 121 5.50 20.87 1.99
C THR A 121 5.65 19.39 2.37
N ARG A 122 5.80 19.12 3.68
CA ARG A 122 5.81 17.78 4.27
C ARG A 122 4.53 16.98 3.97
N ASP A 123 3.38 17.63 3.92
CA ASP A 123 2.10 16.95 3.73
C ASP A 123 2.04 16.22 2.39
N ALA A 124 2.77 16.69 1.36
CA ALA A 124 2.82 16.06 0.05
C ALA A 124 3.32 14.60 0.10
N PHE A 125 4.21 14.27 1.04
CA PHE A 125 4.75 12.91 1.24
C PHE A 125 4.39 12.30 2.59
N TRP A 126 3.50 12.96 3.36
CA TRP A 126 2.99 12.35 4.57
C TRP A 126 2.38 10.98 4.25
N HIS A 127 2.72 9.95 5.03
CA HIS A 127 2.42 8.54 4.72
C HIS A 127 0.99 8.31 4.22
N LYS A 128 -0.03 8.97 4.81
CA LYS A 128 -1.43 8.84 4.37
C LYS A 128 -1.66 9.32 2.93
N ASN A 129 -1.02 10.42 2.54
CA ASN A 129 -1.13 10.97 1.19
C ASN A 129 -0.34 10.15 0.18
N LEU A 130 0.82 9.63 0.58
CA LEU A 130 1.61 8.72 -0.25
C LEU A 130 0.82 7.43 -0.55
N GLU A 131 0.28 6.79 0.48
CA GLU A 131 -0.52 5.57 0.34
C GLU A 131 -1.79 5.79 -0.46
N LYS A 132 -2.46 6.93 -0.25
CA LYS A 132 -3.60 7.34 -1.07
C LYS A 132 -3.21 7.50 -2.55
N GLY A 133 -2.07 8.13 -2.83
CA GLY A 133 -1.54 8.28 -4.19
C GLY A 133 -1.29 6.93 -4.85
N ILE A 134 -0.65 6.00 -4.14
CA ILE A 134 -0.41 4.63 -4.61
C ILE A 134 -1.74 3.90 -4.89
N SER A 135 -2.73 4.04 -4.01
CA SER A 135 -4.04 3.38 -4.16
C SER A 135 -4.88 3.94 -5.32
N LEU A 136 -4.67 5.18 -5.73
CA LEU A 136 -5.39 5.81 -6.85
C LEU A 136 -4.66 5.64 -8.19
N ALA A 137 -3.41 5.23 -8.17
CA ALA A 137 -2.64 5.00 -9.38
C ALA A 137 -3.25 3.84 -10.19
N PRO A 138 -3.28 3.94 -11.53
CA PRO A 138 -3.69 2.83 -12.37
C PRO A 138 -2.83 1.59 -12.11
N THR A 139 -3.48 0.44 -11.91
CA THR A 139 -2.80 -0.85 -11.73
C THR A 139 -3.55 -1.96 -12.47
N THR A 140 -2.80 -2.98 -12.88
CA THR A 140 -3.33 -4.24 -13.43
C THR A 140 -3.47 -5.32 -12.35
N ASP A 141 -3.15 -5.01 -11.09
CA ASP A 141 -3.26 -5.97 -9.99
C ASP A 141 -4.72 -6.26 -9.66
N ALA A 142 -5.02 -7.54 -9.38
CA ALA A 142 -6.37 -7.95 -8.95
C ALA A 142 -6.77 -7.31 -7.60
N LEU A 143 -5.83 -7.28 -6.65
CA LEU A 143 -6.00 -6.68 -5.34
C LEU A 143 -5.63 -5.19 -5.35
N SER A 144 -6.28 -4.36 -4.53
CA SER A 144 -5.82 -2.98 -4.29
C SER A 144 -4.51 -2.96 -3.50
N PHE A 145 -3.82 -1.81 -3.53
CA PHE A 145 -2.66 -1.56 -2.69
C PHE A 145 -2.94 -1.84 -1.20
N TYR A 146 -4.07 -1.37 -0.67
CA TYR A 146 -4.42 -1.59 0.73
C TYR A 146 -4.70 -3.06 1.05
N ALA A 147 -5.34 -3.81 0.14
CA ALA A 147 -5.52 -5.25 0.29
C ALA A 147 -4.17 -5.98 0.34
N ARG A 148 -3.26 -5.70 -0.59
CA ARG A 148 -1.90 -6.29 -0.57
C ARG A 148 -1.12 -5.92 0.69
N LYS A 149 -1.24 -4.66 1.13
CA LYS A 149 -0.61 -4.18 2.36
C LYS A 149 -1.15 -4.93 3.58
N GLY A 150 -2.47 -5.04 3.73
CA GLY A 150 -3.09 -5.75 4.86
C GLY A 150 -2.74 -7.24 4.88
N ILE A 151 -2.65 -7.90 3.72
CA ILE A 151 -2.17 -9.30 3.66
C ILE A 151 -0.73 -9.41 4.19
N ARG A 152 0.16 -8.56 3.68
CA ARG A 152 1.58 -8.57 4.08
C ARG A 152 1.80 -8.22 5.55
N GLU A 153 1.03 -7.27 6.08
CA GLU A 153 1.23 -6.78 7.44
C GLU A 153 0.48 -7.58 8.49
N ASP A 154 -0.71 -8.11 8.16
CA ASP A 154 -1.58 -8.74 9.15
C ASP A 154 -1.74 -10.26 8.98
N TYR A 155 -1.51 -10.83 7.79
CA TYR A 155 -1.70 -12.26 7.53
C TYR A 155 -0.38 -13.04 7.45
N GLU A 156 0.54 -12.59 6.58
CA GLU A 156 1.81 -13.27 6.32
C GLU A 156 2.65 -13.54 7.58
N PRO A 157 2.75 -12.62 8.56
CA PRO A 157 3.58 -12.86 9.74
C PRO A 157 3.10 -14.01 10.63
N ASP A 158 1.79 -14.28 10.64
CA ASP A 158 1.16 -15.13 11.65
C ASP A 158 0.64 -16.48 11.08
N ILE A 159 0.47 -16.58 9.75
CA ILE A 159 -0.15 -17.77 9.15
C ILE A 159 0.63 -19.06 9.40
N ALA A 160 1.97 -19.00 9.40
CA ALA A 160 2.82 -20.17 9.64
C ALA A 160 2.64 -20.72 11.07
N SER A 161 2.48 -19.84 12.06
CA SER A 161 2.20 -20.24 13.44
C SER A 161 0.85 -20.95 13.54
N LEU A 162 -0.17 -20.48 12.82
CA LEU A 162 -1.49 -21.14 12.82
C LEU A 162 -1.46 -22.50 12.13
N GLN A 163 -0.69 -22.66 11.05
CA GLN A 163 -0.51 -23.97 10.43
C GLN A 163 0.20 -24.94 11.37
N SER A 164 1.18 -24.47 12.15
CA SER A 164 1.81 -25.29 13.20
C SER A 164 0.82 -25.69 14.28
N ASP A 165 0.01 -24.76 14.78
CA ASP A 165 -1.04 -25.06 15.76
C ASP A 165 -2.00 -26.15 15.24
N LEU A 166 -2.43 -26.06 13.98
CA LEU A 166 -3.31 -27.07 13.37
C LEU A 166 -2.61 -28.42 13.24
N LYS A 167 -1.33 -28.43 12.90
CA LYS A 167 -0.52 -29.65 12.82
C LYS A 167 -0.41 -30.33 14.19
N ASP A 168 -0.20 -29.55 15.24
CA ASP A 168 -0.09 -30.09 16.59
C ASP A 168 -1.43 -30.65 17.09
N ILE A 169 -2.55 -30.00 16.74
CA ILE A 169 -3.90 -30.47 17.10
C ILE A 169 -4.29 -31.74 16.35
N LEU A 170 -4.02 -31.80 15.03
CA LEU A 170 -4.55 -32.85 14.15
C LEU A 170 -3.51 -33.91 13.78
N HIS A 171 -2.27 -33.76 14.25
CA HIS A 171 -1.13 -34.63 13.97
C HIS A 171 -0.85 -34.85 12.48
N ARG A 172 -1.18 -33.86 11.64
CA ARG A 172 -0.88 -33.87 10.21
C ARG A 172 -0.73 -32.48 9.64
N ASP A 173 -0.10 -32.37 8.48
CA ASP A 173 0.02 -31.08 7.79
C ASP A 173 -1.34 -30.62 7.25
N ILE A 174 -1.66 -29.34 7.49
CA ILE A 174 -2.89 -28.69 7.03
C ILE A 174 -2.53 -27.46 6.18
N THR A 175 -3.08 -27.40 4.98
CA THR A 175 -2.92 -26.25 4.08
C THR A 175 -4.08 -25.28 4.26
N LEU A 176 -3.75 -24.02 4.55
CA LEU A 176 -4.74 -22.94 4.67
C LEU A 176 -4.81 -22.16 3.35
N HIS A 177 -6.00 -22.13 2.75
CA HIS A 177 -6.26 -21.43 1.50
C HIS A 177 -7.16 -20.21 1.75
N PRO A 178 -6.60 -18.99 1.77
CA PRO A 178 -7.36 -17.77 2.06
C PRO A 178 -8.22 -17.25 0.90
N HIS A 179 -7.90 -17.61 -0.35
CA HIS A 179 -8.61 -17.17 -1.57
C HIS A 179 -8.78 -15.65 -1.66
N PHE A 180 -7.68 -14.91 -1.42
CA PHE A 180 -7.72 -13.45 -1.29
C PHE A 180 -8.35 -12.74 -2.50
N GLU A 181 -8.03 -13.16 -3.72
CA GLU A 181 -8.53 -12.52 -4.94
C GLU A 181 -10.04 -12.77 -5.10
N GLU A 182 -10.50 -14.01 -4.93
CA GLU A 182 -11.90 -14.37 -5.02
C GLU A 182 -12.74 -13.68 -3.94
N VAL A 183 -12.23 -13.63 -2.71
CA VAL A 183 -12.87 -12.95 -1.58
C VAL A 183 -12.94 -11.44 -1.84
N TYR A 184 -11.85 -10.85 -2.31
CA TYR A 184 -11.77 -9.43 -2.60
C TYR A 184 -12.77 -9.01 -3.70
N GLU A 185 -12.87 -9.79 -4.78
CA GLU A 185 -13.83 -9.53 -5.86
C GLU A 185 -15.28 -9.69 -5.41
N LYS A 186 -15.58 -10.64 -4.52
CA LYS A 186 -16.93 -10.74 -3.92
C LYS A 186 -17.26 -9.55 -3.03
N LEU A 187 -16.33 -9.13 -2.16
CA LEU A 187 -16.56 -8.00 -1.25
C LEU A 187 -16.74 -6.68 -1.99
N LYS A 188 -16.02 -6.47 -3.10
CA LYS A 188 -16.21 -5.30 -3.99
C LYS A 188 -17.63 -5.13 -4.51
N GLN A 189 -18.38 -6.22 -4.65
CA GLN A 189 -19.74 -6.19 -5.20
C GLN A 189 -20.79 -5.83 -4.16
N THR A 190 -20.41 -5.72 -2.88
CA THR A 190 -21.33 -5.38 -1.79
C THR A 190 -21.58 -3.88 -1.70
N LYS A 191 -22.80 -3.48 -1.31
CA LYS A 191 -23.23 -2.07 -1.26
C LYS A 191 -22.50 -1.22 -0.22
N ASP A 192 -21.84 -1.85 0.75
CA ASP A 192 -21.08 -1.21 1.84
C ASP A 192 -19.56 -1.18 1.58
N GLY A 193 -19.15 -1.35 0.31
CA GLY A 193 -17.78 -1.57 -0.15
C GLY A 193 -16.79 -0.41 0.00
N THR A 194 -16.71 0.23 1.17
CA THR A 194 -15.68 1.21 1.47
C THR A 194 -14.84 0.75 2.67
N ASP A 195 -13.53 0.65 2.44
CA ASP A 195 -12.44 0.36 3.39
C ASP A 195 -12.15 -1.09 3.82
N PHE A 196 -12.87 -2.11 3.33
CA PHE A 196 -12.54 -3.50 3.66
C PHE A 196 -11.14 -3.95 3.21
N GLY A 197 -10.58 -3.31 2.18
CA GLY A 197 -9.25 -3.63 1.66
C GLY A 197 -8.16 -3.52 2.73
N HIS A 198 -8.27 -2.56 3.65
CA HIS A 198 -7.31 -2.40 4.75
C HIS A 198 -7.29 -3.59 5.71
N TYR A 199 -8.37 -4.37 5.77
CA TYR A 199 -8.57 -5.43 6.76
C TYR A 199 -8.60 -6.82 6.15
N LEU A 200 -8.42 -6.97 4.83
CA LEU A 200 -8.59 -8.25 4.14
C LEU A 200 -7.72 -9.36 4.76
N GLY A 201 -6.44 -9.07 5.01
CA GLY A 201 -5.51 -10.00 5.65
C GLY A 201 -5.94 -10.38 7.06
N ALA A 202 -6.13 -9.39 7.93
CA ALA A 202 -6.52 -9.58 9.33
C ALA A 202 -7.85 -10.34 9.48
N PHE A 203 -8.85 -10.00 8.66
CA PHE A 203 -10.17 -10.61 8.69
C PHE A 203 -10.11 -12.11 8.37
N ILE A 204 -9.44 -12.49 7.28
CA ILE A 204 -9.32 -13.92 6.91
C ILE A 204 -8.49 -14.67 7.95
N LEU A 205 -7.40 -14.08 8.46
CA LEU A 205 -6.59 -14.69 9.51
C LEU A 205 -7.43 -14.99 10.77
N ASN A 206 -8.36 -14.11 11.12
CA ASN A 206 -9.23 -14.30 12.28
C ASN A 206 -10.18 -15.50 12.14
N TYR A 207 -10.60 -15.89 10.93
CA TYR A 207 -11.34 -17.12 10.73
C TYR A 207 -10.48 -18.36 11.00
N PHE A 208 -9.24 -18.37 10.53
CA PHE A 208 -8.31 -19.46 10.84
C PHE A 208 -7.94 -19.54 12.32
N ARG A 209 -7.75 -18.39 12.99
CA ARG A 209 -7.63 -18.34 14.47
C ARG A 209 -8.86 -18.90 15.16
N GLY A 210 -10.05 -18.56 14.67
CA GLY A 210 -11.31 -19.07 15.17
C GLY A 210 -11.43 -20.59 15.06
N LEU A 211 -10.93 -21.17 13.96
CA LEU A 211 -10.84 -22.62 13.78
C LEU A 211 -9.94 -23.25 14.84
N VAL A 212 -8.68 -22.80 14.96
CA VAL A 212 -7.72 -23.30 15.96
C VAL A 212 -8.30 -23.21 17.37
N SER A 213 -8.84 -22.05 17.74
CA SER A 213 -9.46 -21.82 19.04
C SER A 213 -10.63 -22.79 19.29
N THR A 214 -11.46 -23.02 18.28
CA THR A 214 -12.60 -23.93 18.39
C THR A 214 -12.16 -25.37 18.55
N LEU A 215 -11.17 -25.83 17.81
CA LEU A 215 -10.64 -27.20 17.92
C LEU A 215 -10.06 -27.46 19.31
N LYS A 216 -9.20 -26.56 19.83
CA LYS A 216 -8.66 -26.64 21.21
C LYS A 216 -9.78 -26.64 22.26
N ARG A 217 -10.76 -25.74 22.12
CA ARG A 217 -11.91 -25.68 23.04
C ARG A 217 -12.75 -26.96 23.02
N ARG A 218 -12.85 -27.61 21.85
CA ARG A 218 -13.58 -28.87 21.64
C ARG A 218 -12.73 -30.12 21.89
N LYS A 219 -11.51 -29.97 22.42
CA LYS A 219 -10.62 -31.06 22.84
C LYS A 219 -10.06 -31.93 21.71
N PHE A 220 -10.06 -31.42 20.48
CA PHE A 220 -9.37 -32.09 19.37
C PHE A 220 -7.87 -32.24 19.60
N ASP A 221 -7.27 -31.46 20.50
CA ASP A 221 -5.85 -31.57 20.88
C ASP A 221 -5.55 -32.70 21.87
N SER A 222 -6.58 -33.44 22.33
CA SER A 222 -6.43 -34.49 23.36
C SER A 222 -7.39 -35.67 23.20
N ASP A 223 -8.22 -35.69 22.17
CA ASP A 223 -9.24 -36.71 21.92
C ASP A 223 -9.01 -37.34 20.55
N ASP A 224 -8.42 -38.54 20.55
CA ASP A 224 -8.02 -39.28 19.36
C ASP A 224 -9.22 -39.55 18.43
N MET A 225 -10.42 -39.80 18.96
CA MET A 225 -11.60 -40.09 18.14
C MET A 225 -12.08 -38.84 17.38
N LEU A 226 -11.98 -37.66 18.00
CA LEU A 226 -12.29 -36.40 17.32
C LEU A 226 -11.26 -36.09 16.23
N GLN A 227 -9.98 -36.29 16.51
CA GLN A 227 -8.91 -36.12 15.54
C GLN A 227 -9.09 -37.04 14.33
N GLU A 228 -9.30 -38.33 14.57
CA GLU A 228 -9.51 -39.34 13.53
C GLU A 228 -10.72 -38.97 12.66
N ALA A 229 -11.88 -38.73 13.26
CA ALA A 229 -13.11 -38.41 12.53
C ALA A 229 -12.97 -37.16 11.64
N LEU A 230 -12.30 -36.11 12.13
CA LEU A 230 -12.06 -34.93 11.32
C LEU A 230 -11.03 -35.20 10.23
N ASN A 231 -9.92 -35.86 10.54
CA ASN A 231 -8.90 -36.19 9.56
C ASN A 231 -9.43 -37.03 8.40
N GLU A 232 -10.31 -38.00 8.67
CA GLU A 232 -11.02 -38.78 7.65
C GLU A 232 -11.95 -37.90 6.81
N ALA A 233 -12.77 -37.07 7.48
CA ALA A 233 -13.74 -36.23 6.78
C ALA A 233 -13.07 -35.17 5.87
N MET A 234 -11.95 -34.60 6.30
CA MET A 234 -11.13 -33.69 5.49
C MET A 234 -9.87 -34.37 4.94
N GLU A 235 -9.99 -35.55 4.34
CA GLU A 235 -8.87 -36.38 3.83
C GLU A 235 -7.78 -35.61 3.03
N LYS A 236 -8.11 -34.49 2.38
CA LYS A 236 -7.17 -33.71 1.57
C LYS A 236 -6.22 -32.83 2.39
N GLY A 237 -6.51 -32.59 3.66
CA GLY A 237 -5.68 -31.70 4.49
C GLY A 237 -5.87 -30.22 4.20
N ASP A 238 -6.94 -29.82 3.51
CA ASP A 238 -7.14 -28.43 3.08
C ASP A 238 -8.25 -27.75 3.87
N VAL A 239 -8.00 -26.50 4.27
CA VAL A 239 -9.00 -25.58 4.81
C VAL A 239 -9.12 -24.37 3.88
N HIS A 240 -10.33 -24.08 3.42
CA HIS A 240 -10.62 -23.02 2.46
C HIS A 240 -11.52 -21.96 3.09
N PHE A 241 -11.09 -20.70 3.07
CA PHE A 241 -11.98 -19.58 3.41
C PHE A 241 -12.73 -19.10 2.16
N ARG A 242 -14.05 -18.91 2.22
CA ARG A 242 -14.82 -18.39 1.09
C ARG A 242 -16.02 -17.56 1.51
N ILE A 243 -16.42 -16.64 0.64
CA ILE A 243 -17.69 -15.92 0.78
C ILE A 243 -18.73 -16.59 -0.12
N LEU A 244 -19.87 -16.96 0.45
CA LEU A 244 -21.03 -17.47 -0.27
C LEU A 244 -22.13 -16.41 -0.29
N ASP A 245 -22.99 -16.45 -1.32
CA ASP A 245 -24.06 -15.47 -1.48
C ASP A 245 -25.18 -15.70 -0.45
N THR A 246 -25.32 -16.96 -0.01
CA THR A 246 -26.18 -17.37 1.11
C THR A 246 -25.49 -18.48 1.89
N VAL A 247 -25.76 -18.53 3.20
CA VAL A 247 -25.39 -19.62 4.11
C VAL A 247 -26.64 -20.06 4.87
N ALA A 248 -26.67 -21.29 5.37
CA ALA A 248 -27.84 -21.77 6.12
C ALA A 248 -27.93 -21.11 7.53
N GLY A 249 -26.78 -20.72 8.09
CA GLY A 249 -26.67 -20.01 9.37
C GLY A 249 -26.88 -18.50 9.30
N SER A 250 -26.71 -17.82 10.43
CA SER A 250 -26.96 -16.38 10.55
C SER A 250 -25.79 -15.47 10.13
N SER A 251 -24.55 -15.97 10.15
CA SER A 251 -23.36 -15.13 9.91
C SER A 251 -22.11 -15.86 9.38
N GLY A 252 -22.09 -17.19 9.35
CA GLY A 252 -20.97 -18.02 8.89
C GLY A 252 -21.20 -19.49 9.19
N GLU A 253 -20.58 -20.40 8.44
CA GLU A 253 -20.79 -21.84 8.56
C GLU A 253 -19.51 -22.60 8.21
N ALA A 254 -19.16 -23.61 9.00
CA ALA A 254 -18.13 -24.57 8.64
C ALA A 254 -18.78 -25.77 7.94
N ALA A 255 -18.24 -26.16 6.78
CA ALA A 255 -18.77 -27.29 6.01
C ALA A 255 -17.65 -28.16 5.46
N ILE A 256 -17.82 -29.49 5.51
CA ILE A 256 -16.90 -30.42 4.88
C ILE A 256 -17.51 -30.87 3.54
N LYS A 257 -16.75 -30.69 2.46
CA LYS A 257 -17.17 -31.08 1.11
C LYS A 257 -15.97 -31.54 0.30
N ASP A 258 -16.12 -32.65 -0.41
CA ASP A 258 -15.10 -33.22 -1.29
C ASP A 258 -13.73 -33.38 -0.59
N GLY A 259 -13.74 -33.80 0.68
CA GLY A 259 -12.54 -34.01 1.49
C GLY A 259 -11.85 -32.73 1.99
N LYS A 260 -12.51 -31.56 1.92
CA LYS A 260 -11.96 -30.24 2.31
C LYS A 260 -12.86 -29.58 3.36
N LEU A 261 -12.26 -28.87 4.31
CA LEU A 261 -13.00 -28.02 5.25
C LEU A 261 -13.17 -26.62 4.64
N TYR A 262 -14.39 -26.10 4.63
CA TYR A 262 -14.70 -24.73 4.24
C TYR A 262 -15.11 -23.91 5.45
N LEU A 263 -14.59 -22.69 5.52
CA LEU A 263 -14.96 -21.62 6.45
C LEU A 263 -15.64 -20.47 5.70
#